data_AF-A0A1I7GTF0-F1
#
_entry.id   AF-A0A1I7GTF0-F1
#
_cell.length_a   1.000
_cell.length_b   1.000
_cell.length_c   1.000
_cell.angle_alpha   90.00
_cell.angle_beta   90.00
_cell.angle_gamma   90.00
#
_symmetry.space_group_name_H-M   'P 1'
#
loop_
_entity.id
_entity.type
_entity.pdbx_description
1 polymer ?
#
loop_
_entity_poly.entity_id
_entity_poly.type
_entity_poly.pdbx_seq_one_letter_code
_entity_poly.pdbx_strand_id
1 'polypeptide(L)'
;MSWHPDDSYDAAALSREEATQVVAPQAVLDELRAAIQRQGSAAAWGRRHGVGPGYLADVLSGRRPPGAGILRALGIGRAYVRGCR
;
A
#
# COMPACT_ATOMS: atom_id res chain seq x y z
N MET A 1 5.72 50.57 1.18
CA MET A 1 6.12 49.18 1.50
C MET A 1 4.95 48.27 1.18
N SER A 2 4.88 47.78 -0.06
CA SER A 2 3.94 46.73 -0.42
C SER A 2 4.69 45.40 -0.35
N TRP A 3 4.33 44.61 0.64
CA TRP A 3 4.70 43.20 0.70
C TRP A 3 3.92 42.49 -0.41
N HIS A 4 4.62 42.05 -1.45
CA HIS A 4 4.09 41.10 -2.43
C HIS A 4 4.61 39.71 -2.04
N PRO A 5 3.76 38.78 -1.57
CA PRO A 5 4.14 37.39 -1.58
C PRO A 5 4.31 36.99 -3.05
N ASP A 6 5.50 36.50 -3.39
CA ASP A 6 5.77 35.89 -4.69
C ASP A 6 4.72 34.78 -4.90
N ASP A 7 3.92 34.91 -5.96
CA ASP A 7 2.86 34.00 -6.41
C ASP A 7 3.44 32.66 -6.94
N SER A 8 4.55 32.23 -6.35
CA SER A 8 5.23 30.95 -6.56
C SER A 8 4.98 30.01 -5.37
N TYR A 9 3.79 30.04 -4.78
CA TYR A 9 3.32 28.83 -4.11
C TYR A 9 2.77 27.90 -5.19
N ASP A 10 3.66 27.03 -5.64
CA ASP A 10 3.50 26.00 -6.65
C ASP A 10 2.16 25.25 -6.47
N ALA A 11 1.13 25.63 -7.22
CA ALA A 11 -0.17 24.96 -7.21
C ALA A 11 -0.05 23.47 -7.60
N ALA A 12 1.06 23.08 -8.24
CA ALA A 12 1.40 21.69 -8.54
C ALA A 12 1.88 20.90 -7.31
N ALA A 13 2.40 21.55 -6.27
CA ALA A 13 2.81 20.87 -5.03
C ALA A 13 1.58 20.34 -4.27
N LEU A 14 0.52 21.13 -4.17
CA LEU A 14 -0.73 20.75 -3.47
C LEU A 14 -1.56 19.70 -4.21
N SER A 15 -1.33 19.50 -5.51
CA SER A 15 -2.11 18.55 -6.32
C SER A 15 -1.65 17.09 -6.17
N ARG A 16 -0.51 16.87 -5.52
CA ARG A 16 0.11 15.54 -5.35
C ARG A 16 -0.13 14.93 -3.97
N GLU A 17 -0.67 15.73 -3.04
CA GLU A 17 -0.86 15.36 -1.65
C GLU A 17 -2.30 14.88 -1.43
N GLU A 18 -2.46 13.75 -0.75
CA GLU A 18 -3.69 13.36 0.00
C GLU A 18 -4.91 12.76 -0.72
N ALA A 19 -4.76 11.99 -1.80
CA ALA A 19 -5.77 10.98 -2.13
C ALA A 19 -5.57 9.69 -1.30
N THR A 20 -5.81 9.75 0.02
CA THR A 20 -5.81 8.53 0.84
C THR A 20 -7.06 7.71 0.51
N GLN A 21 -6.89 6.54 -0.10
CA GLN A 21 -7.99 5.64 -0.44
C GLN A 21 -8.10 4.48 0.56
N VAL A 22 -9.32 4.23 1.05
CA VAL A 22 -9.64 2.99 1.76
C VAL A 22 -9.76 1.86 0.74
N VAL A 23 -8.90 0.86 0.86
CA VAL A 23 -8.89 -0.31 -0.01
C VAL A 23 -9.53 -1.52 0.67
N ALA A 24 -10.29 -2.30 -0.10
CA ALA A 24 -10.85 -3.56 0.36
C ALA A 24 -9.75 -4.63 0.54
N PRO A 25 -9.93 -5.63 1.44
CA PRO A 25 -8.95 -6.70 1.63
C PRO A 25 -8.60 -7.46 0.36
N GLN A 26 -9.57 -7.63 -0.55
CA GLN A 26 -9.36 -8.31 -1.82
C GLN A 26 -8.43 -7.52 -2.75
N ALA A 27 -8.57 -6.19 -2.81
CA ALA A 27 -7.71 -5.34 -3.62
C ALA A 27 -6.23 -5.44 -3.17
N VAL A 28 -5.99 -5.57 -1.85
CA VAL A 28 -4.65 -5.82 -1.30
C VAL A 28 -4.05 -7.14 -1.80
N LEU A 29 -4.87 -8.18 -1.92
CA LEU A 29 -4.41 -9.48 -2.44
C LEU A 29 -4.08 -9.42 -3.93
N ASP A 30 -4.87 -8.69 -4.72
CA ASP A 30 -4.62 -8.52 -6.14
C ASP A 30 -3.35 -7.69 -6.38
N GLU A 31 -3.12 -6.66 -5.57
CA GLU A 31 -1.89 -5.88 -5.61
C GLU A 31 -0.67 -6.71 -5.20
N LEU A 32 -0.80 -7.57 -4.18
CA LEU A 32 0.23 -8.53 -3.80
C LEU A 32 0.57 -9.47 -4.95
N ARG A 33 -0.44 -10.03 -5.63
CA ARG A 33 -0.25 -10.90 -6.79
C ARG A 33 0.47 -10.16 -7.92
N ALA A 34 0.06 -8.94 -8.23
CA ALA A 34 0.72 -8.12 -9.24
C ALA A 34 2.19 -7.82 -8.88
N ALA A 35 2.48 -7.52 -7.61
CA ALA A 35 3.84 -7.31 -7.13
C ALA A 35 4.72 -8.57 -7.26
N ILE A 36 4.15 -9.73 -6.94
CA ILE A 36 4.80 -11.03 -7.12
C ILE A 36 5.10 -11.30 -8.59
N GLN A 37 4.14 -11.07 -9.47
CA GLN A 37 4.32 -11.27 -10.92
C GLN A 37 5.41 -10.36 -11.50
N ARG A 38 5.46 -9.09 -11.09
CA ARG A 38 6.54 -8.15 -11.48
C ARG A 38 7.92 -8.61 -11.03
N GLN A 39 7.99 -9.35 -9.93
CA GLN A 39 9.23 -9.89 -9.40
C GLN A 39 9.54 -11.32 -9.89
N GLY A 40 8.62 -11.92 -10.65
CA GLY A 40 8.74 -13.24 -11.27
C GLY A 40 8.37 -14.42 -10.37
N SER A 41 8.44 -14.28 -9.04
CA SER A 41 7.98 -15.36 -8.14
C SER A 41 7.68 -14.89 -6.73
N ALA A 42 6.78 -15.62 -6.07
CA ALA A 42 6.40 -15.39 -4.68
C ALA A 42 7.61 -15.55 -3.72
N ALA A 43 8.49 -16.51 -4.00
CA ALA A 43 9.70 -16.74 -3.23
C ALA A 43 10.74 -15.62 -3.41
N ALA A 44 10.91 -15.07 -4.62
CA ALA A 44 11.78 -13.92 -4.84
C ALA A 44 11.25 -12.66 -4.14
N TRP A 45 9.93 -12.44 -4.23
CA TRP A 45 9.27 -11.34 -3.54
C TRP A 45 9.42 -11.45 -2.02
N GLY A 46 9.11 -12.63 -1.45
CA GLY A 46 9.25 -12.87 -0.03
C GLY A 46 10.67 -12.65 0.48
N ARG A 47 11.69 -13.15 -0.23
CA ARG A 47 13.10 -12.93 0.13
C ARG A 47 13.49 -11.45 0.12
N ARG A 48 13.08 -10.69 -0.89
CA ARG A 48 13.38 -9.25 -0.97
C ARG A 48 12.75 -8.45 0.18
N HIS A 49 11.56 -8.85 0.62
CA HIS A 49 10.77 -8.11 1.61
C HIS A 49 10.81 -8.73 3.02
N GLY A 50 11.62 -9.77 3.24
CA GLY A 50 11.72 -10.46 4.53
C GLY A 50 10.44 -11.19 4.95
N VAL A 51 9.60 -11.59 3.99
CA VAL A 51 8.34 -12.29 4.24
C VAL A 51 8.53 -13.78 4.01
N GLY A 52 8.28 -14.58 5.05
CA GLY A 52 8.42 -16.03 4.99
C GLY A 52 7.46 -16.69 3.98
N PRO A 53 7.89 -17.73 3.24
CA PRO A 53 7.11 -18.34 2.17
C PRO A 53 5.82 -19.00 2.67
N GLY A 54 5.83 -19.64 3.85
CA GLY A 54 4.63 -20.23 4.45
C GLY A 54 3.57 -19.17 4.79
N TYR A 55 4.01 -18.05 5.39
CA TYR A 55 3.12 -16.93 5.68
C TYR A 55 2.55 -16.30 4.41
N LEU A 56 3.38 -16.14 3.37
CA LEU A 56 2.93 -15.63 2.07
C LEU A 56 1.90 -16.56 1.43
N ALA A 57 2.10 -17.88 1.49
CA ALA A 57 1.16 -18.88 0.99
C ALA A 57 -0.17 -18.89 1.77
N ASP A 58 -0.11 -18.73 3.10
CA ASP A 58 -1.32 -18.61 3.94
C ASP A 58 -2.14 -17.36 3.57
N VAL A 59 -1.48 -16.26 3.25
CA VAL A 59 -2.16 -15.03 2.84
C VAL A 59 -2.74 -15.15 1.43
N LEU A 60 -1.98 -15.70 0.48
CA LEU A 60 -2.45 -15.90 -0.90
C LEU A 60 -3.61 -16.90 -1.02
N SER A 61 -3.67 -17.87 -0.11
CA SER A 61 -4.78 -18.84 -0.01
C SER A 61 -5.96 -18.34 0.81
N GLY A 62 -5.88 -17.13 1.40
CA GLY A 62 -6.95 -16.55 2.22
C GLY A 62 -7.08 -17.15 3.61
N ARG A 63 -6.21 -18.09 4.03
CA ARG A 63 -6.19 -18.64 5.39
C ARG A 63 -5.83 -17.59 6.44
N ARG A 64 -5.06 -16.58 6.04
CA ARG A 64 -4.71 -15.44 6.91
C ARG A 64 -4.89 -14.11 6.17
N PRO A 65 -5.34 -13.05 6.86
CA PRO A 65 -5.33 -11.71 6.29
C PRO A 65 -3.89 -11.17 6.15
N PRO A 66 -3.64 -10.25 5.19
CA PRO A 66 -2.35 -9.60 5.03
C PRO A 66 -1.97 -8.78 6.28
N GLY A 67 -0.78 -9.10 6.78
CA GLY A 67 -0.18 -8.58 8.00
C GLY A 67 0.59 -7.30 7.77
N ALA A 68 1.07 -6.69 8.85
CA ALA A 68 1.89 -5.47 8.77
C ALA A 68 3.16 -5.64 7.91
N GLY A 69 3.73 -6.85 7.82
CA GLY A 69 4.89 -7.11 6.95
C GLY A 69 4.56 -6.96 5.47
N ILE A 70 3.48 -7.61 5.02
CA ILE A 70 3.03 -7.55 3.62
C ILE A 70 2.51 -6.15 3.28
N LEU A 71 1.71 -5.54 4.17
CA LEU A 71 1.17 -4.21 3.94
C LEU A 71 2.28 -3.15 3.82
N ARG A 72 3.30 -3.20 4.68
CA ARG A 72 4.48 -2.31 4.57
C ARG A 72 5.26 -2.54 3.27
N ALA A 73 5.40 -3.79 2.84
CA ALA A 73 6.07 -4.12 1.59
C ALA A 73 5.32 -3.59 0.34
N LEU A 74 3.99 -3.43 0.45
CA LEU A 74 3.14 -2.82 -0.57
C LEU A 74 2.97 -1.31 -0.39
N GLY A 75 3.48 -0.71 0.69
CA GLY A 75 3.27 0.71 0.99
C GLY A 75 1.87 1.05 1.53
N ILE A 76 1.11 0.05 1.98
CA ILE A 76 -0.27 0.21 2.46
C ILE A 76 -0.28 0.38 3.99
N GLY A 77 -0.95 1.42 4.47
CA GLY A 77 -1.24 1.63 5.88
C GLY A 77 -2.47 0.86 6.36
N ARG A 78 -2.55 0.53 7.66
CA ARG A 78 -3.79 0.03 8.28
C ARG A 78 -4.57 1.20 8.86
N ALA A 79 -5.86 1.27 8.55
CA ALA A 79 -6.80 2.20 9.16
C ALA A 79 -8.03 1.45 9.67
N TYR A 80 -8.61 1.92 10.77
CA TYR A 80 -9.88 1.43 11.29
C TYR A 80 -11.00 2.30 10.74
N VAL A 81 -11.92 1.70 9.99
CA VAL A 81 -13.11 2.39 9.45
C VAL A 81 -14.32 1.94 10.25
N ARG A 82 -15.04 2.87 10.87
CA ARG A 82 -16.29 2.59 11.56
C ARG A 82 -17.45 2.90 10.61
N GLY A 83 -18.16 1.87 10.18
CA GLY A 83 -19.44 2.05 9.49
C GLY A 83 -20.55 2.42 10.49
N CYS A 84 -21.45 3.32 10.09
CA CYS A 84 -22.76 3.44 10.75
C CYS A 84 -23.62 2.27 10.27
N ARG A 85 -24.16 1.50 11.22
CA ARG A 85 -25.07 0.39 10.96
C ARG A 85 -26.48 0.92 10.76
#